data_AF-A0A1V4KPU9-F1
#
_entry.id   AF-A0A1V4KPU9-F1
#
_cell.length_a   1.000
_cell.length_b   1.000
_cell.length_c   1.000
_cell.angle_alpha   90.00
_cell.angle_beta   90.00
_cell.angle_gamma   90.00
#
_symmetry.space_group_name_H-M   'P 1'
#
loop_
_entity.id
_entity.type
_entity.pdbx_description
1 polymer ?
#
loop_
_entity_poly.entity_id
_entity_poly.type
_entity_poly.pdbx_seq_one_letter_code
_entity_poly.pdbx_strand_id
1 'polypeptide(L)'
;MLLGVQEFGVCEVRDLKPNGANVLVTEENKKEYVHLVCQMRMTGAIRKQLAAFLEGFYEIIPKRLISIFTEQELELLISGLPTIDIDDLKANTEYHKYQGNSIQVWFPPLPKKPIG
;
A
#
# COMPACT_ATOMS: atom_id res chain seq x y z
N MET A 1 22.82 -10.05 -6.89
CA MET A 1 21.39 -9.72 -6.73
C MET A 1 20.90 -10.36 -5.43
N LEU A 2 21.52 -9.91 -4.33
CA LEU A 2 21.32 -10.43 -2.98
C LEU A 2 20.81 -9.29 -2.10
N LEU A 3 20.01 -9.61 -1.08
CA LEU A 3 19.55 -8.64 -0.10
C LEU A 3 19.85 -9.14 1.32
N GLY A 4 20.48 -8.29 2.12
CA GLY A 4 20.56 -8.48 3.57
C GLY A 4 19.21 -8.17 4.22
N VAL A 5 18.54 -9.19 4.73
CA VAL A 5 17.26 -9.08 5.43
C VAL A 5 17.51 -9.28 6.92
N GLN A 6 16.92 -8.41 7.74
CA GLN A 6 16.93 -8.57 9.18
C GLN A 6 15.55 -9.08 9.59
N GLU A 7 15.48 -10.34 10.01
CA GLU A 7 14.23 -11.02 10.36
C GLU A 7 14.39 -11.59 11.76
N PHE A 8 13.48 -11.24 12.69
CA PHE A 8 13.52 -11.69 14.09
C PHE A 8 14.87 -11.47 14.81
N GLY A 9 15.57 -10.37 14.50
CA GLY A 9 16.88 -10.04 15.08
C GLY A 9 18.08 -10.73 14.43
N VAL A 10 17.86 -11.60 13.44
CA VAL A 10 18.91 -12.29 12.69
C VAL A 10 19.12 -11.60 11.34
N CYS A 11 20.38 -11.26 11.01
CA CYS A 11 20.74 -10.82 9.67
C CYS A 11 21.02 -12.03 8.78
N GLU A 12 20.23 -12.18 7.73
CA GLU A 12 20.34 -13.26 6.74
C GLU A 12 20.47 -12.66 5.34
N VAL A 13 21.35 -13.22 4.51
CA VAL A 13 21.49 -12.81 3.11
C VAL A 13 20.61 -13.73 2.26
N ARG A 14 19.59 -13.17 1.60
CA ARG A 14 18.68 -13.92 0.74
C ARG A 14 18.86 -13.56 -0.73
N ASP A 15 18.74 -14.58 -1.57
CA ASP A 15 18.64 -14.43 -3.02
C ASP A 15 17.31 -13.77 -3.40
N LEU A 16 17.38 -12.64 -4.12
CA LEU A 16 16.17 -11.97 -4.62
C LEU A 16 15.56 -12.69 -5.83
N LYS A 17 16.34 -13.54 -6.50
CA LYS A 17 15.92 -14.39 -7.62
C LYS A 17 16.75 -15.68 -7.67
N PRO A 18 16.31 -16.72 -8.40
CA PRO A 18 17.11 -17.94 -8.57
C PRO A 18 18.52 -17.60 -9.08
N ASN A 19 19.54 -18.13 -8.41
CA ASN A 19 20.95 -17.81 -8.68
C ASN A 19 21.31 -16.32 -8.55
N GLY A 20 20.65 -15.59 -7.65
CA GLY A 20 20.87 -14.16 -7.41
C GLY A 20 22.31 -13.81 -7.03
N ALA A 21 23.01 -14.71 -6.35
CA ALA A 21 24.45 -14.60 -6.07
C ALA A 21 25.32 -14.43 -7.34
N ASN A 22 24.94 -15.06 -8.46
CA ASN A 22 25.70 -15.00 -9.72
C ASN A 22 25.31 -13.81 -10.62
N VAL A 23 24.28 -13.04 -10.25
CA VAL A 23 23.81 -11.92 -11.05
C VAL A 23 24.22 -10.60 -10.41
N LEU A 24 25.20 -9.92 -10.99
CA LEU A 24 25.60 -8.57 -10.56
C LEU A 24 24.51 -7.54 -10.86
N VAL A 25 24.35 -6.56 -9.98
CA VAL A 25 23.43 -5.45 -10.22
C VAL A 25 24.13 -4.45 -11.14
N THR A 26 23.55 -4.20 -12.31
CA THR A 26 24.00 -3.26 -13.34
C THR A 26 22.97 -2.15 -13.51
N GLU A 27 23.32 -1.06 -14.19
CA GLU A 27 22.36 0.05 -14.38
C GLU A 27 21.10 -0.38 -15.18
N GLU A 28 21.26 -1.38 -16.05
CA GLU A 28 20.15 -1.96 -16.82
C GLU A 28 19.18 -2.77 -15.94
N ASN A 29 19.69 -3.49 -14.94
CA ASN A 29 18.87 -4.36 -14.07
C ASN A 29 18.53 -3.73 -12.70
N LYS A 30 19.00 -2.51 -12.44
CA LYS A 30 18.71 -1.73 -11.22
C LYS A 30 17.22 -1.61 -10.93
N LYS A 31 16.39 -1.40 -11.95
CA LYS A 31 14.93 -1.29 -11.78
C LYS A 31 14.33 -2.60 -11.27
N GLU A 32 14.75 -3.72 -11.83
CA GLU A 32 14.36 -5.06 -11.39
C GLU A 32 14.83 -5.30 -9.94
N TYR A 33 16.09 -4.98 -9.63
CA TYR A 33 16.63 -5.10 -8.28
C TYR A 33 15.82 -4.29 -7.25
N VAL A 34 15.52 -3.02 -7.53
CA VAL A 34 14.72 -2.17 -6.63
C VAL A 34 13.32 -2.75 -6.42
N HIS A 35 12.68 -3.23 -7.48
CA HIS A 35 11.37 -3.87 -7.38
C HIS A 35 11.40 -5.12 -6.48
N LEU A 36 12.38 -6.00 -6.70
CA LEU A 36 12.56 -7.22 -5.90
C LEU A 36 12.89 -6.92 -4.44
N VAL A 37 13.72 -5.91 -4.18
CA VAL A 37 14.04 -5.46 -2.81
C VAL A 37 12.78 -4.93 -2.11
N CYS A 38 12.00 -4.10 -2.80
CA CYS A 38 10.77 -3.55 -2.24
C CYS A 38 9.77 -4.65 -1.87
N GLN A 39 9.54 -5.60 -2.78
CA GLN A 39 8.71 -6.77 -2.51
C GLN A 39 9.21 -7.57 -1.31
N MET A 40 10.51 -7.87 -1.24
CA MET A 40 11.10 -8.63 -0.12
C MET A 40 11.03 -7.88 1.21
N ARG A 41 11.21 -6.56 1.22
CA ARG A 41 11.08 -5.75 2.44
C ARG A 41 9.63 -5.66 2.93
N MET A 42 8.66 -5.50 2.02
CA MET A 42 7.25 -5.39 2.38
C MET A 42 6.63 -6.73 2.79
N THR A 43 7.02 -7.81 2.10
CA THR A 43 6.37 -9.12 2.29
C THR A 43 7.22 -10.12 3.06
N GLY A 44 8.54 -9.96 3.18
CA GLY A 44 9.44 -11.00 3.69
C GLY A 44 9.08 -11.54 5.08
N ALA A 45 8.91 -10.65 6.06
CA ALA A 45 8.66 -11.03 7.45
C ALA A 45 7.21 -11.50 7.72
N ILE A 46 6.27 -11.07 6.88
CA ILE A 46 4.83 -11.33 7.05
C ILE A 46 4.27 -12.31 6.01
N ARG A 47 5.11 -12.85 5.12
CA ARG A 47 4.65 -13.63 3.96
C ARG A 47 3.79 -14.82 4.37
N LYS A 48 4.18 -15.52 5.43
CA LYS A 48 3.45 -16.71 5.92
C LYS A 48 2.12 -16.32 6.54
N GLN A 49 2.12 -15.27 7.36
CA GLN A 49 0.94 -14.72 8.02
C GLN A 49 -0.05 -14.16 6.99
N LEU A 50 0.45 -13.43 5.99
CA LEU A 50 -0.34 -12.89 4.89
C LEU A 50 -0.92 -14.01 4.02
N ALA A 51 -0.14 -15.04 3.68
CA ALA A 51 -0.63 -16.17 2.91
C ALA A 51 -1.76 -16.92 3.65
N ALA A 52 -1.59 -17.21 4.94
CA ALA A 52 -2.62 -17.85 5.75
C ALA A 52 -3.89 -16.98 5.90
N PHE A 53 -3.71 -15.66 6.05
CA PHE A 53 -4.82 -14.71 6.08
C PHE A 53 -5.59 -14.71 4.75
N LEU A 54 -4.87 -14.64 3.62
CA LEU A 54 -5.48 -14.66 2.28
C LEU A 54 -6.18 -15.99 2.00
N GLU A 55 -5.64 -17.11 2.46
CA GLU A 55 -6.26 -18.43 2.34
C GLU A 55 -7.63 -18.45 3.05
N GLY A 56 -7.68 -18.09 4.34
CA GLY A 56 -8.95 -18.00 5.07
C GLY A 56 -9.91 -16.95 4.51
N PHE A 57 -9.39 -15.83 4.01
CA PHE A 57 -10.20 -14.80 3.36
C PHE A 57 -10.83 -15.31 2.06
N TYR A 58 -10.08 -16.07 1.25
CA TYR A 58 -10.56 -16.62 -0.01
C TYR A 58 -11.48 -17.85 0.15
N GLU A 59 -11.41 -18.57 1.27
CA GLU A 59 -12.38 -19.60 1.63
C GLU A 59 -13.78 -19.02 1.85
N ILE A 60 -13.86 -17.85 2.47
CA ILE A 60 -15.12 -17.16 2.75
C ILE A 60 -15.61 -16.37 1.53
N ILE A 61 -14.69 -15.62 0.89
CA ILE A 61 -15.01 -14.75 -0.24
C ILE A 61 -14.21 -15.19 -1.48
N PRO A 62 -14.88 -15.68 -2.55
CA PRO A 62 -14.20 -16.10 -3.76
C PRO A 62 -13.30 -15.01 -4.33
N LYS A 63 -12.02 -15.35 -4.59
CA LYS A 63 -11.01 -14.43 -5.15
C LYS A 63 -11.48 -13.65 -6.37
N ARG A 64 -12.32 -14.25 -7.24
CA ARG A 64 -12.87 -13.60 -8.44
C ARG A 64 -13.72 -12.35 -8.13
N LEU A 65 -14.39 -12.35 -6.97
CA LEU A 65 -15.27 -11.26 -6.57
C LEU A 65 -14.47 -10.11 -5.96
N ILE A 66 -13.32 -10.40 -5.36
CA ILE A 66 -12.40 -9.38 -4.83
C ILE A 66 -11.51 -8.81 -5.92
N SER A 67 -11.15 -9.60 -6.95
CA SER A 67 -10.23 -9.16 -7.99
C SER A 67 -10.75 -8.05 -8.91
N ILE A 68 -12.06 -7.75 -8.86
CA ILE A 68 -12.66 -6.63 -9.60
C ILE A 68 -12.53 -5.29 -8.86
N PHE A 69 -12.24 -5.32 -7.55
CA PHE A 69 -12.10 -4.12 -6.73
C PHE A 69 -10.65 -3.66 -6.70
N THR A 70 -10.46 -2.35 -6.69
CA THR A 70 -9.18 -1.72 -6.40
C THR A 70 -8.84 -1.79 -4.90
N GLU A 71 -7.59 -1.55 -4.53
CA GLU A 71 -7.16 -1.53 -3.12
C GLU A 71 -7.97 -0.55 -2.26
N GLN A 72 -8.31 0.61 -2.82
CA GLN A 72 -9.13 1.64 -2.16
C GLN A 72 -10.60 1.21 -2.00
N GLU A 73 -11.18 0.56 -3.02
CA GLU A 73 -12.57 0.08 -2.93
C GLU A 73 -12.71 -1.11 -1.98
N LEU A 74 -11.70 -1.99 -1.92
CA LEU A 74 -11.70 -3.10 -0.97
C LEU A 74 -11.61 -2.60 0.47
N GLU A 75 -10.77 -1.58 0.72
CA GLU A 75 -10.71 -0.90 2.01
C GLU A 75 -12.07 -0.28 2.37
N LEU A 76 -12.70 0.40 1.42
CA LEU A 76 -14.03 1.01 1.60
C LEU A 76 -15.13 -0.02 1.88
N LEU A 77 -15.06 -1.18 1.24
CA LEU A 77 -16.01 -2.28 1.43
C LEU A 77 -15.90 -2.88 2.84
N ILE A 78 -14.69 -3.03 3.36
CA ILE A 78 -14.42 -3.62 4.68
C ILE A 78 -14.67 -2.60 5.80
N SER A 79 -14.20 -1.36 5.64
CA SER A 79 -14.28 -0.30 6.64
C SER A 79 -15.61 0.46 6.62
N GLY A 80 -16.39 0.32 5.55
CA GLY A 80 -17.56 1.14 5.28
C GLY A 80 -17.19 2.52 4.72
N LEU A 81 -18.20 3.28 4.28
CA LEU A 81 -18.03 4.67 3.84
C LEU A 81 -17.92 5.58 5.08
N PRO A 82 -16.73 6.12 5.41
CA PRO A 82 -16.67 7.14 6.45
C PRO A 82 -17.40 8.39 5.96
N THR A 83 -18.26 8.96 6.80
CA THR A 83 -18.81 10.29 6.53
C THR A 83 -17.72 11.29 6.88
N ILE A 84 -16.96 11.75 5.88
CA ILE A 84 -15.90 12.73 6.08
C ILE A 84 -16.56 14.09 6.30
N ASP A 85 -16.38 14.65 7.48
CA ASP A 85 -16.75 16.04 7.76
C ASP A 85 -15.67 16.97 7.20
N ILE A 86 -16.04 17.75 6.19
CA ILE A 86 -15.13 18.69 5.53
C ILE A 86 -14.73 19.83 6.48
N ASP A 87 -15.61 20.22 7.40
CA ASP A 87 -15.37 21.31 8.34
C ASP A 87 -14.34 20.87 9.40
N ASP A 88 -14.42 19.63 9.89
CA ASP A 88 -13.43 19.04 10.81
C ASP A 88 -12.08 18.81 10.11
N LEU A 89 -12.09 18.30 8.87
CA LEU A 89 -10.86 18.11 8.09
C LEU A 89 -10.15 19.45 7.83
N LYS A 90 -10.91 20.52 7.55
CA LYS A 90 -10.38 21.87 7.35
C LYS A 90 -9.81 22.46 8.63
N ALA A 91 -10.43 22.19 9.78
CA ALA A 91 -9.97 22.66 11.08
C ALA A 91 -8.66 21.99 11.54
N ASN A 92 -8.41 20.74 11.13
CA ASN A 92 -7.26 19.93 11.53
C ASN A 92 -6.14 19.82 10.47
N THR A 93 -6.21 20.60 9.38
CA THR A 93 -5.18 20.58 8.32
C THR A 93 -4.18 21.72 8.49
N GLU A 94 -2.89 21.39 8.65
CA GLU A 94 -1.80 22.37 8.67
C GLU A 94 -1.23 22.63 7.27
N TYR A 95 -1.32 23.88 6.81
CA TYR A 95 -0.77 24.30 5.52
C TYR A 95 0.70 24.69 5.63
N HIS A 96 1.58 23.90 5.01
CA HIS A 96 2.99 24.25 4.88
C HIS A 96 3.22 25.01 3.57
N LYS A 97 3.75 26.24 3.65
CA LYS A 97 4.07 27.17 2.55
C LYS A 97 2.89 27.80 1.78
N TYR A 98 1.64 27.52 2.17
CA TYR A 98 0.44 28.15 1.60
C TYR A 98 -0.40 28.82 2.67
N GLN A 99 -1.03 29.95 2.33
CA GLN A 99 -2.02 30.60 3.20
C GLN A 99 -3.41 30.03 2.88
N GLY A 100 -4.29 29.93 3.87
CA GLY A 100 -5.63 29.32 3.73
C GLY A 100 -6.57 29.96 2.70
N ASN A 101 -6.18 31.10 2.12
CA ASN A 101 -6.88 31.79 1.03
C ASN A 101 -6.27 31.53 -0.37
N SER A 102 -5.32 30.59 -0.48
CA SER A 102 -4.70 30.24 -1.76
C SER A 102 -5.64 29.32 -2.55
N ILE A 103 -5.74 29.49 -3.88
CA ILE A 103 -6.53 28.60 -4.78
C ILE A 103 -6.21 27.11 -4.58
N GLN A 104 -4.99 26.79 -4.16
CA GLN A 104 -4.50 25.44 -3.87
C GLN A 104 -5.17 24.80 -2.63
N VAL A 105 -5.84 25.60 -1.78
CA VAL A 105 -6.56 25.20 -0.55
C VAL A 105 -8.08 25.13 -0.80
N TRP A 106 -8.52 25.35 -2.04
CA TRP A 106 -9.95 25.35 -2.37
C TRP A 106 -10.52 23.93 -2.35
N PHE A 107 -11.09 23.52 -1.22
CA PHE A 107 -11.99 22.38 -1.15
C PHE A 107 -13.32 22.75 -1.84
N PRO A 108 -13.69 22.10 -2.95
CA PRO A 108 -15.01 22.33 -3.52
C PRO A 108 -16.08 21.80 -2.55
N PRO A 109 -17.21 22.52 -2.38
CA PRO A 109 -18.33 21.96 -1.64
C PRO A 109 -18.79 20.69 -2.35
N LEU A 110 -18.74 19.55 -1.66
CA LEU A 110 -19.38 18.32 -2.12
C LEU A 110 -20.85 18.65 -2.42
N PRO A 111 -21.40 18.21 -3.57
CA PRO A 111 -22.81 18.41 -3.85
C PRO A 111 -23.60 17.70 -2.75
N LYS A 112 -24.24 18.49 -1.88
CA LYS A 112 -25.22 17.96 -0.91
C LYS A 112 -26.30 17.28 -1.74
N LYS A 113 -26.23 15.96 -1.85
CA LYS A 113 -27.27 15.16 -2.50
C LYS A 113 -28.54 15.45 -1.69
N PRO A 114 -29.60 16.03 -2.27
CA PRO A 114 -30.84 16.21 -1.54
C PRO A 114 -31.39 14.82 -1.24
N ILE A 115 -31.37 14.46 0.04
CA ILE A 115 -32.21 13.39 0.57
C ILE A 115 -33.60 14.03 0.66
N GLY A 116 -34.56 13.42 -0.05
CA GLY A 116 -35.89 13.99 -0.33
C GLY A 116 -36.72 14.35 0.89
#